data_AF-A0A0Q0AUW1-F1
#
_entry.id   AF-A0A0Q0AUW1-F1
#
_cell.length_a   1.000
_cell.length_b   1.000
_cell.length_c   1.000
_cell.angle_alpha   90.00
_cell.angle_beta   90.00
_cell.angle_gamma   90.00
#
_symmetry.space_group_name_H-M   'P 1'
#
loop_
_entity.id
_entity.type
_entity.pdbx_description
1 polymer ?
#
loop_
_entity_poly.entity_id
_entity_poly.type
_entity_poly.pdbx_seq_one_letter_code
_entity_poly.pdbx_strand_id
1 'polypeptide(L)'
;MTKLAVNNTLQTHDSRGPAELNLWRAKTNRKVFVTGLSKNTGARGLSRTDHRPKAGYSCSQAFTKIRRQKQPFEDISMAQTLYVAREPDASGFIDYTAGEHAVWNTLITRQMNIIQGRACQEYLDGIEQLGLPLDRIPQLGEINKVLDAATGWQVERVPALIPFQTFFELLASKRFPVATFIRTEEELDYLQEPDIFHEIFGHCPLLTNPWFAEFTHTYGKLGLSASKEQRVYLARLYWMTIEFGLVDTPQGRKIYGGGILSSPKEALYSLSSAPVHQPFDPREAMRTPYRIDILQPLYFVLPNLKRLFDLAHEDIMALVGQGTQLGLHAPRFPPKTKDHAA
;
A
#
# COMPACT_ATOMS: atom_id res chain seq x y z
N MET A 1 -28.73 30.33 -34.99
CA MET A 1 -29.73 31.12 -34.25
C MET A 1 -29.52 30.84 -32.76
N THR A 2 -29.18 31.72 -31.84
CA THR A 2 -28.80 33.14 -31.81
C THR A 2 -28.11 33.29 -30.46
N LYS A 3 -26.83 33.71 -30.41
CA LYS A 3 -26.19 34.20 -29.17
C LYS A 3 -26.56 35.68 -29.02
N LEU A 4 -27.04 36.07 -27.85
CA LEU A 4 -27.16 37.48 -27.45
C LEU A 4 -26.23 37.71 -26.27
N ALA A 5 -25.25 38.59 -26.51
CA ALA A 5 -24.36 39.17 -25.52
C ALA A 5 -25.05 40.37 -24.83
N VAL A 6 -24.70 40.66 -23.57
CA VAL A 6 -24.78 42.01 -22.99
C VAL A 6 -23.63 42.20 -21.99
N ASN A 7 -23.19 43.46 -21.94
CA ASN A 7 -21.89 43.99 -21.55
C ASN A 7 -21.67 44.25 -20.05
N ASN A 8 -20.37 44.42 -19.74
CA ASN A 8 -19.76 45.22 -18.69
C ASN A 8 -20.52 46.49 -18.28
N THR A 9 -20.44 46.83 -16.99
CA THR A 9 -20.18 48.22 -16.57
C THR A 9 -19.41 48.27 -15.25
N LEU A 10 -18.34 49.08 -15.26
CA LEU A 10 -17.46 49.45 -14.15
C LEU A 10 -18.09 50.58 -13.30
N GLN A 11 -17.75 50.60 -12.00
CA GLN A 11 -17.44 51.76 -11.14
C GLN A 11 -17.24 51.23 -9.70
N THR A 12 -16.39 51.69 -8.76
CA THR A 12 -15.13 52.46 -8.62
C THR A 12 -14.98 52.69 -7.10
N HIS A 13 -13.74 52.72 -6.57
CA HIS A 13 -13.30 53.31 -5.27
C HIS A 13 -13.74 52.62 -3.95
N ASP A 14 -12.98 52.55 -2.85
CA ASP A 14 -11.59 52.90 -2.49
C ASP A 14 -11.28 52.31 -1.06
N SER A 15 -9.99 52.09 -0.82
CA SER A 15 -9.22 52.02 0.45
C SER A 15 -9.82 51.52 1.79
N ARG A 16 -9.22 50.44 2.34
CA ARG A 16 -8.63 50.34 3.70
C ARG A 16 -8.10 48.91 4.00
N GLY A 17 -6.84 48.79 4.45
CA GLY A 17 -6.30 47.59 5.12
C GLY A 17 -6.89 47.41 6.54
N PRO A 18 -6.58 46.32 7.27
CA PRO A 18 -5.29 46.25 7.98
C PRO A 18 -4.74 44.83 8.25
N ALA A 19 -3.57 44.82 8.87
CA ALA A 19 -2.88 43.71 9.52
C ALA A 19 -3.73 42.94 10.55
N GLU A 20 -3.63 41.60 10.53
CA GLU A 20 -3.68 40.74 11.73
C GLU A 20 -2.75 39.53 11.51
N LEU A 21 -1.52 39.68 12.00
CA LEU A 21 -0.52 38.61 12.15
C LEU A 21 -0.07 38.70 13.62
N ASN A 22 -0.19 37.58 14.34
CA ASN A 22 0.13 37.32 15.75
C ASN A 22 -1.03 37.39 16.74
N LEU A 23 -1.55 36.22 17.13
CA LEU A 23 -1.91 35.85 18.51
C LEU A 23 -2.40 34.39 18.54
N TRP A 24 -1.49 33.44 18.81
CA TRP A 24 -1.72 32.28 19.72
C TRP A 24 -0.47 31.38 19.80
N ARG A 25 0.51 31.83 20.59
CA ARG A 25 1.42 30.96 21.35
C ARG A 25 1.22 31.31 22.81
N ALA A 26 0.56 30.46 23.59
CA ALA A 26 0.82 30.29 25.04
C ALA A 26 -0.10 29.22 25.65
N LYS A 27 0.50 28.39 26.50
CA LYS A 27 -0.09 27.40 27.45
C LYS A 27 -0.49 26.09 26.75
N THR A 28 0.20 24.97 27.00
CA THR A 28 0.36 24.36 28.33
C THR A 28 1.67 23.59 28.49
N ASN A 29 2.48 24.02 29.46
CA ASN A 29 3.53 23.23 30.10
C ASN A 29 3.03 22.90 31.52
N ARG A 30 2.82 21.62 31.85
CA ARG A 30 2.85 21.15 33.24
C ARG A 30 3.56 19.80 33.32
N LYS A 31 4.80 19.87 33.81
CA LYS A 31 5.54 18.76 34.42
C LYS A 31 4.81 18.33 35.69
N VAL A 32 4.67 17.04 35.92
CA VAL A 32 4.42 16.48 37.26
C VAL A 32 5.63 15.63 37.63
N PHE A 33 6.36 16.10 38.63
CA PHE A 33 7.32 15.33 39.40
C PHE A 33 6.54 14.58 40.50
N VAL A 34 6.90 13.33 40.78
CA VAL A 34 6.59 12.69 42.07
C VAL A 34 7.87 12.13 42.65
N THR A 35 8.35 12.77 43.71
CA THR A 35 9.35 12.25 44.66
C THR A 35 8.62 11.52 45.80
N GLY A 36 9.14 10.37 46.22
CA GLY A 36 8.58 9.56 47.31
C GLY A 36 8.93 10.04 48.72
N LEU A 37 8.33 9.39 49.73
CA LEU A 37 8.81 9.25 51.12
C LEU A 37 7.96 8.22 51.92
N SER A 38 8.56 7.05 52.21
CA SER A 38 8.78 6.38 53.52
C SER A 38 7.74 6.36 54.68
N LYS A 39 7.53 5.11 55.21
CA LYS A 39 7.30 4.64 56.62
C LYS A 39 5.92 4.91 57.28
N ASN A 40 5.34 4.09 58.18
CA ASN A 40 5.48 2.71 58.70
C ASN A 40 4.32 2.46 59.72
N THR A 41 4.10 1.20 60.14
CA THR A 41 3.47 0.69 61.40
C THR A 41 2.03 0.15 61.46
N GLY A 42 1.94 -1.17 61.76
CA GLY A 42 1.09 -1.79 62.81
C GLY A 42 -0.25 -2.43 62.40
N ALA A 43 -0.77 -3.55 62.94
CA ALA A 43 -0.30 -4.84 63.45
C ALA A 43 -1.57 -5.68 63.77
N ARG A 44 -1.49 -7.03 63.70
CA ARG A 44 -2.43 -8.09 64.20
C ARG A 44 -3.69 -8.33 63.32
N GLY A 45 -4.13 -9.53 62.98
CA GLY A 45 -3.70 -10.92 63.20
C GLY A 45 -4.92 -11.85 62.99
N LEU A 46 -4.77 -13.00 62.30
CA LEU A 46 -5.42 -14.31 62.58
C LEU A 46 -5.36 -15.30 61.39
N SER A 47 -4.94 -16.52 61.74
CA SER A 47 -5.08 -17.88 61.16
C SER A 47 -5.01 -18.18 59.66
N ARG A 48 -3.93 -18.90 59.32
CA ARG A 48 -3.79 -20.09 58.43
C ARG A 48 -5.00 -20.51 57.58
N THR A 49 -4.80 -20.55 56.26
CA THR A 49 -4.85 -21.78 55.46
C THR A 49 -3.93 -21.68 54.24
N ASP A 50 -3.37 -22.82 53.88
CA ASP A 50 -2.33 -23.11 52.92
C ASP A 50 -2.76 -22.85 51.46
N HIS A 51 -2.01 -22.05 50.69
CA HIS A 51 -1.91 -22.13 49.23
C HIS A 51 -0.75 -21.24 48.75
N ARG A 52 0.27 -21.86 48.15
CA ARG A 52 1.38 -21.16 47.47
C ARG A 52 0.85 -20.35 46.28
N PRO A 53 1.13 -19.04 46.16
CA PRO A 53 1.11 -18.36 44.89
C PRO A 53 2.55 -18.31 44.33
N LYS A 54 2.82 -19.06 43.26
CA LYS A 54 4.03 -18.83 42.47
C LYS A 54 3.79 -17.61 41.57
N ALA A 55 4.64 -16.59 41.77
CA ALA A 55 5.09 -15.55 40.84
C ALA A 55 4.16 -15.28 39.63
N GLY A 56 3.52 -14.11 39.54
CA GLY A 56 4.25 -12.88 39.27
C GLY A 56 4.65 -12.82 37.79
N TYR A 57 3.67 -12.70 36.90
CA TYR A 57 3.95 -12.38 35.49
C TYR A 57 4.42 -10.93 35.44
N SER A 58 5.73 -10.72 35.41
CA SER A 58 6.29 -9.40 35.14
C SER A 58 5.99 -9.03 33.69
N CYS A 59 5.53 -7.80 33.51
CA CYS A 59 5.30 -7.15 32.21
C CYS A 59 6.56 -7.11 31.31
N SER A 60 7.72 -7.60 31.78
CA SER A 60 8.96 -7.69 31.01
C SER A 60 9.14 -8.99 30.21
N GLN A 61 8.33 -10.04 30.41
CA GLN A 61 8.46 -11.30 29.66
C GLN A 61 7.60 -11.38 28.39
N ALA A 62 6.56 -10.54 28.27
CA ALA A 62 5.75 -10.43 27.06
C ALA A 62 6.47 -9.66 25.92
N PHE A 63 7.43 -8.79 26.26
CA PHE A 63 8.17 -7.99 25.28
C PHE A 63 9.29 -8.77 24.55
N THR A 64 9.78 -9.87 25.11
CA THR A 64 10.91 -10.62 24.51
C THR A 64 10.47 -11.60 23.43
N LYS A 65 9.18 -12.01 23.41
CA LYS A 65 8.67 -13.01 22.44
C LYS A 65 8.17 -12.40 21.13
N ILE A 66 7.85 -11.11 21.10
CA ILE A 66 7.50 -10.36 19.88
C ILE A 66 8.75 -10.12 19.00
N ARG A 67 9.96 -10.19 19.58
CA ARG A 67 11.22 -9.87 18.91
C ARG A 67 11.79 -10.98 18.02
N ARG A 68 11.11 -12.12 17.86
CA ARG A 68 11.63 -13.30 17.12
C ARG A 68 10.90 -13.66 15.83
N GLN A 69 9.82 -12.97 15.48
CA GLN A 69 9.39 -12.97 14.08
C GLN A 69 10.18 -11.87 13.39
N LYS A 70 11.23 -12.26 12.66
CA LYS A 70 11.90 -11.36 11.71
C LYS A 70 10.82 -10.66 10.89
N GLN A 71 10.89 -9.33 10.82
CA GLN A 71 9.89 -8.55 10.14
C GLN A 71 9.90 -8.91 8.65
N PRO A 72 8.76 -9.28 8.03
CA PRO A 72 8.72 -9.59 6.60
C PRO A 72 9.21 -8.43 5.71
N PHE A 73 9.17 -7.19 6.22
CA PHE A 73 9.63 -5.98 5.53
C PHE A 73 11.08 -5.57 5.81
N GLU A 74 11.77 -6.21 6.77
CA GLU A 74 13.21 -5.96 6.99
C GLU A 74 14.10 -6.95 6.23
N ASP A 75 13.56 -8.11 5.84
CA ASP A 75 14.30 -9.15 5.09
C ASP A 75 14.22 -8.94 3.56
N ILE A 76 14.03 -7.70 3.09
CA ILE A 76 14.76 -7.31 1.87
C ILE A 76 16.20 -7.15 2.37
N SER A 77 16.95 -8.26 2.43
CA SER A 77 18.39 -8.13 2.37
C SER A 77 18.67 -7.17 1.22
N MET A 78 19.57 -6.20 1.41
CA MET A 78 20.12 -5.40 0.32
C MET A 78 20.90 -6.33 -0.62
N ALA A 79 20.20 -7.27 -1.26
CA ALA A 79 20.64 -7.93 -2.46
C ALA A 79 20.90 -6.77 -3.41
N GLN A 80 22.12 -6.73 -3.95
CA GLN A 80 22.44 -5.76 -4.98
C GLN A 80 21.49 -6.02 -6.13
N THR A 81 20.55 -5.10 -6.34
CA THR A 81 19.72 -5.12 -7.55
C THR A 81 20.66 -5.07 -8.74
N LEU A 82 20.45 -5.95 -9.70
CA LEU A 82 21.15 -5.91 -10.99
C LEU A 82 20.59 -4.80 -11.88
N TYR A 83 19.47 -4.20 -11.47
CA TYR A 83 18.75 -3.21 -12.23
C TYR A 83 19.16 -1.79 -11.84
N VAL A 84 19.42 -0.99 -12.87
CA VAL A 84 19.65 0.45 -12.72
C VAL A 84 18.45 1.16 -13.31
N ALA A 85 17.68 1.85 -12.45
CA ALA A 85 16.56 2.68 -12.87
C ALA A 85 17.06 3.76 -13.84
N ARG A 86 16.44 3.87 -15.02
CA ARG A 86 16.78 4.88 -16.02
C ARG A 86 16.55 6.28 -15.46
N GLU A 87 17.49 7.19 -15.71
CA GLU A 87 17.34 8.60 -15.35
C GLU A 87 16.67 9.35 -16.51
N PRO A 88 15.70 10.23 -16.24
CA PRO A 88 15.18 11.12 -17.26
C PRO A 88 16.19 12.20 -17.64
N ASP A 89 16.10 12.70 -18.87
CA ASP A 89 16.81 13.90 -19.30
C ASP A 89 16.19 15.19 -18.73
N ALA A 90 16.72 16.35 -19.10
CA ALA A 90 16.25 17.65 -18.63
C ALA A 90 14.78 17.96 -18.99
N SER A 91 14.21 17.25 -19.97
CA SER A 91 12.81 17.37 -20.38
C SER A 91 11.89 16.37 -19.68
N GLY A 92 12.44 15.47 -18.87
CA GLY A 92 11.70 14.37 -18.26
C GLY A 92 11.60 13.12 -19.13
N PHE A 93 12.26 13.09 -20.29
CA PHE A 93 12.23 11.97 -21.22
C PHE A 93 13.19 10.87 -20.76
N ILE A 94 12.73 9.63 -20.74
CA ILE A 94 13.52 8.46 -20.38
C ILE A 94 13.84 7.67 -21.64
N ASP A 95 15.13 7.55 -21.95
CA ASP A 95 15.63 6.77 -23.09
C ASP A 95 15.70 5.28 -22.73
N TYR A 96 14.71 4.53 -23.20
CA TYR A 96 14.67 3.08 -23.14
C TYR A 96 15.18 2.48 -24.45
N THR A 97 15.98 1.43 -24.34
CA THR A 97 16.52 0.70 -25.48
C THR A 97 15.43 -0.07 -26.23
N ALA A 98 15.71 -0.42 -27.49
CA ALA A 98 14.81 -1.27 -28.28
C ALA A 98 14.52 -2.62 -27.61
N GLY A 99 15.49 -3.20 -26.88
CA GLY A 99 15.31 -4.45 -26.13
C GLY A 99 14.33 -4.28 -24.96
N GLU A 100 14.43 -3.19 -24.20
CA GLU A 100 13.49 -2.90 -23.11
C GLU A 100 12.07 -2.67 -23.63
N HIS A 101 11.93 -1.98 -24.77
CA HIS A 101 10.64 -1.85 -25.45
C HIS A 101 10.08 -3.20 -25.95
N ALA A 102 10.93 -4.10 -26.43
CA ALA A 102 10.52 -5.44 -26.84
C ALA A 102 10.04 -6.29 -25.66
N VAL A 103 10.71 -6.19 -24.50
CA VAL A 103 10.26 -6.84 -23.25
C VAL A 103 8.88 -6.30 -22.85
N TRP A 104 8.69 -4.98 -22.84
CA TRP A 104 7.39 -4.38 -22.56
C TRP A 104 6.30 -4.91 -23.49
N ASN A 105 6.55 -4.92 -24.80
CA ASN A 105 5.61 -5.42 -25.80
C ASN A 105 5.21 -6.87 -25.53
N THR A 106 6.19 -7.72 -25.19
CA THR A 106 5.95 -9.13 -24.85
C THR A 106 5.05 -9.24 -23.61
N LEU A 107 5.37 -8.49 -22.55
CA LEU A 107 4.63 -8.50 -21.30
C LEU A 107 3.19 -8.01 -21.48
N ILE A 108 3.00 -6.83 -22.07
CA ILE A 108 1.66 -6.23 -22.22
C ILE A 108 0.77 -7.06 -23.16
N THR A 109 1.32 -7.54 -24.28
CA THR A 109 0.55 -8.35 -25.25
C THR A 109 0.08 -9.66 -24.61
N ARG A 110 0.97 -10.35 -23.89
CA ARG A 110 0.61 -11.58 -23.16
C ARG A 110 -0.41 -11.29 -22.07
N GLN A 111 -0.19 -10.25 -21.27
CA GLN A 111 -0.99 -10.00 -20.09
C GLN A 111 -2.40 -9.51 -20.44
N MET A 112 -2.56 -8.67 -21.47
CA MET A 112 -3.88 -8.24 -21.97
C MET A 112 -4.79 -9.43 -22.34
N ASN A 113 -4.24 -10.47 -22.96
CA ASN A 113 -4.97 -11.70 -23.26
C ASN A 113 -5.35 -12.48 -22.00
N ILE A 114 -4.47 -12.50 -20.99
CA ILE A 114 -4.71 -13.22 -19.73
C ILE A 114 -5.77 -12.52 -18.89
N ILE A 115 -5.70 -11.20 -18.75
CA ILE A 115 -6.61 -10.47 -17.85
C ILE A 115 -8.03 -10.34 -18.42
N GLN A 116 -8.21 -10.57 -19.72
CA GLN A 116 -9.53 -10.53 -20.35
C GLN A 116 -10.49 -11.53 -19.67
N GLY A 117 -11.61 -11.01 -19.18
CA GLY A 117 -12.60 -11.79 -18.41
C GLY A 117 -12.18 -12.12 -16.97
N ARG A 118 -10.97 -11.75 -16.52
CA ARG A 118 -10.44 -11.99 -15.17
C ARG A 118 -10.32 -10.72 -14.33
N ALA A 119 -9.88 -9.60 -14.92
CA ALA A 119 -9.82 -8.30 -14.23
C ALA A 119 -11.22 -7.73 -13.98
N CYS A 120 -11.36 -6.88 -12.95
CA CYS A 120 -12.59 -6.13 -12.71
C CYS A 120 -12.79 -5.04 -13.76
N GLN A 121 -14.03 -4.59 -13.93
CA GLN A 121 -14.37 -3.63 -14.99
C GLN A 121 -13.65 -2.29 -14.77
N GLU A 122 -13.53 -1.84 -13.52
CA GLU A 122 -12.87 -0.58 -13.19
C GLU A 122 -11.39 -0.56 -13.58
N TYR A 123 -10.72 -1.72 -13.55
CA TYR A 123 -9.35 -1.84 -14.05
C TYR A 123 -9.30 -1.74 -15.58
N LEU A 124 -10.23 -2.41 -16.28
CA LEU A 124 -10.29 -2.39 -17.75
C LEU A 124 -10.63 -0.98 -18.28
N ASP A 125 -11.54 -0.27 -17.62
CA ASP A 125 -11.85 1.14 -17.91
C ASP A 125 -10.60 2.02 -17.70
N GLY A 126 -9.78 1.71 -16.69
CA GLY A 126 -8.51 2.39 -16.44
C GLY A 126 -7.46 2.12 -17.53
N ILE A 127 -7.39 0.89 -18.06
CA ILE A 127 -6.53 0.54 -19.19
C ILE A 127 -6.92 1.34 -20.43
N GLU A 128 -8.22 1.43 -20.72
CA GLU A 128 -8.74 2.22 -21.85
C GLU A 128 -8.40 3.72 -21.69
N GLN A 129 -8.62 4.27 -20.49
CA GLN A 129 -8.29 5.68 -20.19
C GLN A 129 -6.80 6.00 -20.32
N LEU A 130 -5.94 5.12 -19.81
CA LEU A 130 -4.48 5.31 -19.88
C LEU A 130 -3.94 5.19 -21.30
N GLY A 131 -4.61 4.42 -22.18
CA GLY A 131 -4.20 4.25 -23.56
C GLY A 131 -2.76 3.75 -23.68
N LEU A 132 -2.38 2.76 -22.87
CA LEU A 132 -0.99 2.29 -22.77
C LEU A 132 -0.48 1.81 -24.14
N PRO A 133 0.70 2.29 -24.59
CA PRO A 133 1.31 1.81 -25.82
C PRO A 133 1.64 0.33 -25.71
N LEU A 134 1.36 -0.43 -26.78
CA LEU A 134 1.66 -1.86 -26.82
C LEU A 134 3.10 -2.12 -27.27
N ASP A 135 3.70 -1.23 -28.06
CA ASP A 135 4.98 -1.41 -28.76
C ASP A 135 6.18 -0.75 -28.07
N ARG A 136 5.95 0.05 -27.03
CA ARG A 136 7.00 0.73 -26.26
C ARG A 136 6.59 0.94 -24.81
N ILE A 137 7.57 1.20 -23.96
CA ILE A 137 7.34 1.65 -22.58
C ILE A 137 6.77 3.09 -22.62
N PRO A 138 5.69 3.39 -21.88
CA PRO A 138 5.14 4.74 -21.80
C PRO A 138 6.07 5.68 -21.02
N GLN A 139 6.09 6.95 -21.40
CA GLN A 139 6.76 8.00 -20.63
C GLN A 139 5.89 8.39 -19.43
N LEU A 140 6.50 8.69 -18.28
CA LEU A 140 5.76 9.02 -17.05
C LEU A 140 4.85 10.24 -17.22
N GLY A 141 5.27 11.23 -18.02
CA GLY A 141 4.45 12.40 -18.35
C GLY A 141 3.17 12.08 -19.14
N GLU A 142 3.15 10.97 -19.90
CA GLU A 142 1.94 10.50 -20.61
C GLU A 142 0.93 9.95 -19.61
N ILE A 143 1.40 9.14 -18.65
CA ILE A 143 0.58 8.59 -17.56
C ILE A 143 0.05 9.71 -16.65
N ASN A 144 0.90 10.67 -16.29
CA ASN A 144 0.53 11.79 -15.41
C ASN A 144 -0.59 12.65 -15.96
N LYS A 145 -0.66 12.88 -17.27
CA LYS A 145 -1.75 13.65 -17.89
C LYS A 145 -3.12 13.01 -17.61
N VAL A 146 -3.19 11.69 -17.67
CA VAL A 146 -4.44 10.95 -17.47
C VAL A 146 -4.78 10.85 -15.99
N LEU A 147 -3.82 10.46 -15.14
CA LEU A 147 -4.05 10.30 -13.70
C LEU A 147 -4.41 11.63 -13.02
N ASP A 148 -3.77 12.73 -13.44
CA ASP A 148 -4.04 14.06 -12.88
C ASP A 148 -5.48 14.49 -13.19
N ALA A 149 -5.90 14.31 -14.44
CA ALA A 149 -7.26 14.62 -14.88
C ALA A 149 -8.33 13.72 -14.22
N ALA A 150 -8.02 12.44 -13.97
CA ALA A 150 -8.98 11.48 -13.42
C ALA A 150 -9.17 11.64 -11.91
N THR A 151 -8.08 11.73 -11.14
CA THR A 151 -8.13 11.66 -9.66
C THR A 151 -7.14 12.59 -8.95
N GLY A 152 -6.39 13.40 -9.70
CA GLY A 152 -5.31 14.24 -9.20
C GLY A 152 -4.09 13.44 -8.75
N TRP A 153 -3.95 12.19 -9.22
CA TRP A 153 -2.79 11.35 -8.98
C TRP A 153 -1.74 11.57 -10.05
N GLN A 154 -0.48 11.30 -9.69
CA GLN A 154 0.64 11.26 -10.61
C GLN A 154 1.52 10.07 -10.26
N VAL A 155 2.34 9.61 -11.19
CA VAL A 155 3.50 8.77 -10.95
C VAL A 155 4.74 9.64 -10.71
N GLU A 156 5.59 9.19 -9.80
CA GLU A 156 6.88 9.80 -9.47
C GLU A 156 7.99 8.79 -9.71
N ARG A 157 9.02 9.20 -10.44
CA ARG A 157 10.19 8.34 -10.68
C ARG A 157 10.93 8.08 -9.38
N VAL A 158 11.23 6.83 -9.11
CA VAL A 158 12.05 6.43 -7.95
C VAL A 158 13.19 5.51 -8.39
N PRO A 159 14.28 5.43 -7.61
CA PRO A 159 15.24 4.35 -7.76
C PRO A 159 14.56 2.99 -7.48
N ALA A 160 15.20 1.89 -7.86
CA ALA A 160 14.67 0.53 -7.73
C ALA A 160 14.12 0.20 -6.32
N LEU A 161 14.72 0.75 -5.26
CA LEU A 161 14.26 0.59 -3.88
C LEU A 161 14.24 1.94 -3.16
N ILE A 162 13.14 2.22 -2.43
CA ILE A 162 13.00 3.42 -1.59
C ILE A 162 12.68 3.07 -0.13
N PRO A 163 13.07 3.92 0.83
CA PRO A 163 12.63 3.78 2.22
C PRO A 163 11.10 3.90 2.36
N PHE A 164 10.52 3.18 3.32
CA PHE A 164 9.07 3.27 3.62
C PHE A 164 8.59 4.69 3.87
N GLN A 165 9.42 5.51 4.53
CA GLN A 165 9.09 6.89 4.79
C GLN A 165 8.80 7.64 3.48
N THR A 166 9.70 7.53 2.50
CA THR A 166 9.54 8.12 1.16
C THR A 166 8.32 7.55 0.44
N PHE A 167 8.11 6.23 0.50
CA PHE A 167 6.92 5.60 -0.10
C PHE A 167 5.62 6.22 0.43
N PHE A 168 5.47 6.34 1.75
CA PHE A 168 4.28 6.94 2.35
C PHE A 168 4.15 8.45 2.06
N GLU A 169 5.26 9.19 1.98
CA GLU A 169 5.26 10.62 1.63
C GLU A 169 4.72 10.83 0.21
N LEU A 170 5.13 9.97 -0.72
CA LEU A 170 4.65 10.00 -2.09
C LEU A 170 3.15 9.70 -2.16
N LEU A 171 2.69 8.58 -1.58
CA LEU A 171 1.27 8.22 -1.61
C LEU A 171 0.37 9.26 -0.92
N ALA A 172 0.82 9.81 0.22
CA ALA A 172 0.11 10.88 0.93
C ALA A 172 0.02 12.18 0.10
N SER A 173 0.90 12.35 -0.88
CA SER A 173 0.92 13.46 -1.82
C SER A 173 0.28 13.11 -3.17
N LYS A 174 -0.45 12.00 -3.26
CA LYS A 174 -1.02 11.44 -4.50
C LYS A 174 0.01 11.19 -5.60
N ARG A 175 1.21 10.76 -5.21
CA ARG A 175 2.29 10.35 -6.10
C ARG A 175 2.56 8.87 -5.94
N PHE A 176 2.39 8.10 -7.00
CA PHE A 176 2.66 6.68 -7.01
C PHE A 176 4.12 6.43 -7.46
N PRO A 177 4.95 5.78 -6.64
CA PRO A 177 6.35 5.55 -6.99
C PRO A 177 6.46 4.56 -8.15
N VAL A 178 7.27 4.89 -9.15
CA VAL A 178 7.57 4.02 -10.29
C VAL A 178 9.08 3.86 -10.45
N ALA A 179 9.57 2.64 -10.30
CA ALA A 179 10.95 2.31 -10.64
C ALA A 179 11.11 2.25 -12.16
N THR A 180 12.03 3.05 -12.71
CA THR A 180 12.16 3.24 -14.16
C THR A 180 13.11 2.25 -14.83
N PHE A 181 13.05 0.98 -14.43
CA PHE A 181 13.68 -0.14 -15.13
C PHE A 181 12.62 -1.16 -15.52
N ILE A 182 12.94 -2.02 -16.49
CA ILE A 182 12.10 -3.17 -16.84
C ILE A 182 12.93 -4.45 -16.65
N ARG A 183 12.27 -5.55 -16.28
CA ARG A 183 12.91 -6.86 -16.14
C ARG A 183 13.60 -7.33 -17.43
N THR A 184 14.53 -8.26 -17.35
CA THR A 184 15.16 -8.86 -18.53
C THR A 184 14.26 -9.93 -19.19
N GLU A 185 14.65 -10.38 -20.38
CA GLU A 185 13.96 -11.45 -21.10
C GLU A 185 13.99 -12.78 -20.31
N GLU A 186 15.07 -13.06 -19.58
CA GLU A 186 15.19 -14.27 -18.75
C GLU A 186 14.25 -14.27 -17.54
N GLU A 187 13.82 -13.09 -17.09
CA GLU A 187 12.96 -12.89 -15.91
C GLU A 187 11.50 -12.53 -16.28
N LEU A 188 11.10 -12.73 -17.55
CA LEU A 188 9.75 -12.44 -18.05
C LEU A 188 8.63 -13.07 -17.20
N ASP A 189 8.86 -14.25 -16.64
CA ASP A 189 7.84 -15.00 -15.91
C ASP A 189 7.77 -14.67 -14.42
N TYR A 190 8.85 -14.12 -13.85
CA TYR A 190 8.92 -13.73 -12.45
C TYR A 190 10.16 -12.88 -12.18
N LEU A 191 9.94 -11.73 -11.55
CA LEU A 191 10.96 -10.90 -10.93
C LEU A 191 10.49 -10.58 -9.51
N GLN A 192 11.38 -10.67 -8.53
CA GLN A 192 11.06 -10.36 -7.14
C GLN A 192 10.92 -8.85 -6.90
N GLU A 193 11.71 -8.04 -7.60
CA GLU A 193 11.68 -6.58 -7.55
C GLU A 193 10.54 -6.03 -8.43
N PRO A 194 9.78 -5.03 -7.97
CA PRO A 194 8.79 -4.39 -8.82
C PRO A 194 9.47 -3.53 -9.89
N ASP A 195 9.14 -3.79 -11.16
CA ASP A 195 9.65 -3.04 -12.31
C ASP A 195 8.57 -2.12 -12.88
N ILE A 196 8.91 -1.32 -13.89
CA ILE A 196 7.98 -0.36 -14.51
C ILE A 196 6.71 -1.02 -15.05
N PHE A 197 6.78 -2.27 -15.51
CA PHE A 197 5.60 -3.00 -15.97
C PHE A 197 4.65 -3.29 -14.80
N HIS A 198 5.16 -3.80 -13.68
CA HIS A 198 4.35 -4.00 -12.48
C HIS A 198 3.64 -2.71 -12.04
N GLU A 199 4.38 -1.59 -11.97
CA GLU A 199 3.81 -0.34 -11.48
C GLU A 199 2.80 0.29 -12.44
N ILE A 200 3.15 0.38 -13.73
CA ILE A 200 2.29 1.04 -14.72
C ILE A 200 1.14 0.13 -15.14
N PHE A 201 1.39 -1.14 -15.45
CA PHE A 201 0.32 -2.03 -15.89
C PHE A 201 -0.51 -2.54 -14.71
N GLY A 202 0.12 -2.90 -13.59
CA GLY A 202 -0.56 -3.49 -12.44
C GLY A 202 -1.40 -2.50 -11.65
N HIS A 203 -0.86 -1.31 -11.36
CA HIS A 203 -1.47 -0.38 -10.40
C HIS A 203 -2.11 0.86 -11.02
N CYS A 204 -1.46 1.49 -12.00
CA CYS A 204 -1.92 2.78 -12.53
C CYS A 204 -3.36 2.78 -13.10
N PRO A 205 -3.88 1.71 -13.75
CA PRO A 205 -5.25 1.72 -14.26
C PRO A 205 -6.27 1.99 -13.15
N LEU A 206 -6.10 1.38 -11.97
CA LEU A 206 -7.02 1.59 -10.84
C LEU A 206 -6.81 2.93 -10.14
N LEU A 207 -5.67 3.60 -10.32
CA LEU A 207 -5.52 4.99 -9.86
C LEU A 207 -6.40 5.98 -10.64
N THR A 208 -6.96 5.61 -11.79
CA THR A 208 -8.01 6.39 -12.47
C THR A 208 -9.37 6.29 -11.75
N ASN A 209 -9.56 5.28 -10.90
CA ASN A 209 -10.80 5.07 -10.18
C ASN A 209 -10.81 5.85 -8.84
N PRO A 210 -11.82 6.69 -8.57
CA PRO A 210 -11.83 7.55 -7.38
C PRO A 210 -11.91 6.77 -6.06
N TRP A 211 -12.51 5.58 -6.03
CA TRP A 211 -12.61 4.76 -4.81
C TRP A 211 -11.25 4.19 -4.42
N PHE A 212 -10.56 3.61 -5.40
CA PHE A 212 -9.23 3.06 -5.20
C PHE A 212 -8.22 4.17 -4.89
N ALA A 213 -8.25 5.26 -5.66
CA ALA A 213 -7.40 6.43 -5.46
C ALA A 213 -7.53 7.06 -4.06
N GLU A 214 -8.75 7.18 -3.52
CA GLU A 214 -8.96 7.72 -2.17
C GLU A 214 -8.42 6.79 -1.08
N PHE A 215 -8.63 5.48 -1.24
CA PHE A 215 -8.08 4.50 -0.30
C PHE A 215 -6.55 4.52 -0.30
N THR A 216 -5.90 4.52 -1.45
CA THR A 216 -4.42 4.56 -1.56
C THR A 216 -3.84 5.86 -0.99
N HIS A 217 -4.54 6.98 -1.17
CA HIS A 217 -4.13 8.28 -0.61
C HIS A 217 -4.24 8.27 0.92
N THR A 218 -5.36 7.76 1.44
CA THR A 218 -5.57 7.61 2.88
C THR A 218 -4.57 6.65 3.50
N TYR A 219 -4.28 5.54 2.85
CA TYR A 219 -3.22 4.62 3.26
C TYR A 219 -1.86 5.32 3.39
N GLY A 220 -1.48 6.14 2.40
CA GLY A 220 -0.28 6.98 2.44
C GLY A 220 -0.21 7.87 3.69
N LYS A 221 -1.28 8.65 3.93
CA LYS A 221 -1.39 9.55 5.11
C LYS A 221 -1.25 8.79 6.44
N LEU A 222 -1.90 7.64 6.55
CA LEU A 222 -1.84 6.82 7.78
C LEU A 222 -0.43 6.30 8.03
N GLY A 223 0.24 5.78 7.01
CA GLY A 223 1.60 5.26 7.12
C GLY A 223 2.62 6.29 7.60
N LEU A 224 2.46 7.57 7.21
CA LEU A 224 3.31 8.67 7.71
C LEU A 224 3.21 8.84 9.22
N SER A 225 1.99 8.80 9.75
CA SER A 225 1.71 9.00 11.18
C SER A 225 1.94 7.76 12.04
N ALA A 226 2.06 6.58 11.43
CA ALA A 226 2.13 5.29 12.11
C ALA A 226 3.53 4.97 12.65
N SER A 227 3.57 4.30 13.81
CA SER A 227 4.80 3.70 14.34
C SER A 227 5.30 2.57 13.44
N LYS A 228 6.56 2.14 13.64
CA LYS A 228 7.13 0.99 12.91
C LYS A 228 6.28 -0.28 13.06
N GLU A 229 5.78 -0.56 14.25
CA GLU A 229 4.94 -1.73 14.54
C GLU A 229 3.59 -1.63 13.84
N GLN A 230 2.97 -0.45 13.84
CA GLN A 230 1.69 -0.20 13.16
C GLN A 230 1.83 -0.32 11.65
N ARG A 231 2.95 0.18 11.07
CA ARG A 231 3.26 0.04 9.64
C ARG A 231 3.27 -1.41 9.18
N VAL A 232 3.63 -2.37 10.02
CA VAL A 232 3.58 -3.80 9.67
C VAL A 232 2.15 -4.31 9.47
N TYR A 233 1.17 -3.82 10.24
CA TYR A 233 -0.24 -4.15 10.06
C TYR A 233 -0.82 -3.44 8.82
N LEU A 234 -0.52 -2.15 8.65
CA LEU A 234 -0.89 -1.41 7.44
C LEU A 234 -0.37 -2.10 6.18
N ALA A 235 0.87 -2.54 6.20
CA ALA A 235 1.47 -3.14 5.02
C ALA A 235 0.90 -4.54 4.69
N ARG A 236 0.35 -5.27 5.67
CA ARG A 236 -0.52 -6.44 5.40
C ARG A 236 -1.85 -6.04 4.78
N LEU A 237 -2.47 -4.96 5.26
CA LEU A 237 -3.69 -4.45 4.63
C LEU A 237 -3.44 -4.14 3.16
N TYR A 238 -2.34 -3.45 2.84
CA TYR A 238 -1.93 -3.13 1.49
C TYR A 238 -1.69 -4.39 0.65
N TRP A 239 -0.93 -5.37 1.18
CA TRP A 239 -0.68 -6.65 0.51
C TRP A 239 -1.98 -7.40 0.17
N MET A 240 -2.90 -7.48 1.12
CA MET A 240 -4.17 -8.21 0.97
C MET A 240 -5.22 -7.45 0.15
N THR A 241 -4.92 -6.20 -0.24
CA THR A 241 -5.83 -5.37 -1.04
C THR A 241 -5.18 -4.93 -2.34
N ILE A 242 -4.35 -3.88 -2.30
CA ILE A 242 -3.72 -3.27 -3.47
C ILE A 242 -2.87 -4.27 -4.26
N GLU A 243 -2.18 -5.20 -3.61
CA GLU A 243 -1.32 -6.16 -4.30
C GLU A 243 -2.05 -7.44 -4.74
N PHE A 244 -2.77 -8.09 -3.82
CA PHE A 244 -3.37 -9.41 -4.02
C PHE A 244 -4.87 -9.47 -3.73
N GLY A 245 -5.58 -8.38 -4.02
CA GLY A 245 -7.02 -8.30 -3.81
C GLY A 245 -7.87 -8.89 -4.94
N LEU A 246 -8.97 -9.54 -4.55
CA LEU A 246 -10.04 -9.99 -5.43
C LEU A 246 -11.35 -9.26 -5.10
N VAL A 247 -12.28 -9.21 -6.05
CA VAL A 247 -13.59 -8.56 -5.89
C VAL A 247 -14.68 -9.41 -6.51
N ASP A 248 -15.79 -9.59 -5.80
CA ASP A 248 -16.97 -10.24 -6.35
C ASP A 248 -17.80 -9.24 -7.17
N THR A 249 -18.28 -9.69 -8.34
CA THR A 249 -19.12 -8.93 -9.25
C THR A 249 -20.33 -9.77 -9.65
N PRO A 250 -21.39 -9.19 -10.26
CA PRO A 250 -22.49 -9.97 -10.82
C PRO A 250 -22.04 -11.00 -11.88
N GLN A 251 -20.87 -10.79 -12.52
CA GLN A 251 -20.27 -11.69 -13.50
C GLN A 251 -19.25 -12.67 -12.87
N GLY A 252 -19.27 -12.81 -11.54
CA GLY A 252 -18.36 -13.67 -10.78
C GLY A 252 -17.16 -12.92 -10.20
N ARG A 253 -16.26 -13.68 -9.57
CA ARG A 253 -15.05 -13.13 -8.94
C ARG A 253 -14.05 -12.61 -9.97
N LYS A 254 -13.51 -11.44 -9.71
CA LYS A 254 -12.54 -10.71 -10.54
C LYS A 254 -11.32 -10.27 -9.74
N ILE A 255 -10.28 -9.86 -10.46
CA ILE A 255 -9.00 -9.41 -9.92
C ILE A 255 -8.95 -7.88 -9.94
N TYR A 256 -8.47 -7.27 -8.84
CA TYR A 256 -8.09 -5.86 -8.82
C TYR A 256 -6.68 -5.64 -8.23
N GLY A 257 -6.07 -6.63 -7.59
CA GLY A 257 -4.71 -6.52 -7.04
C GLY A 257 -3.65 -6.40 -8.13
N GLY A 258 -2.80 -5.38 -8.06
CA GLY A 258 -1.79 -5.08 -9.08
C GLY A 258 -0.73 -6.17 -9.23
N GLY A 259 -0.28 -6.78 -8.13
CA GLY A 259 0.62 -7.93 -8.13
C GLY A 259 0.05 -9.15 -8.88
N ILE A 260 -1.27 -9.35 -8.82
CA ILE A 260 -1.94 -10.39 -9.60
C ILE A 260 -2.05 -9.95 -11.08
N LEU A 261 -2.46 -8.71 -11.33
CA LEU A 261 -2.69 -8.18 -12.68
C LEU A 261 -1.40 -8.14 -13.51
N SER A 262 -0.24 -7.93 -12.89
CA SER A 262 1.06 -7.92 -13.56
C SER A 262 1.74 -9.29 -13.63
N SER A 263 1.10 -10.38 -13.18
CA SER A 263 1.69 -11.71 -13.11
C SER A 263 0.82 -12.77 -13.78
N PRO A 264 1.27 -13.41 -14.87
CA PRO A 264 0.53 -14.48 -15.54
C PRO A 264 0.12 -15.63 -14.59
N LYS A 265 1.07 -16.07 -13.74
CA LYS A 265 0.88 -17.20 -12.84
C LYS A 265 -0.16 -16.88 -11.76
N GLU A 266 -0.06 -15.70 -11.15
CA GLU A 266 -1.01 -15.24 -10.14
C GLU A 266 -2.40 -15.00 -10.73
N ALA A 267 -2.51 -14.40 -11.92
CA ALA A 267 -3.80 -14.16 -12.57
C ALA A 267 -4.59 -15.45 -12.86
N LEU A 268 -3.90 -16.54 -13.18
CA LEU A 268 -4.53 -17.86 -13.36
C LEU A 268 -4.79 -18.57 -12.02
N TYR A 269 -3.82 -18.55 -11.11
CA TYR A 269 -3.89 -19.27 -9.85
C TYR A 269 -4.91 -18.67 -8.87
N SER A 270 -4.94 -17.34 -8.75
CA SER A 270 -5.79 -16.62 -7.78
C SER A 270 -7.29 -16.84 -7.97
N LEU A 271 -7.74 -17.19 -9.18
CA LEU A 271 -9.15 -17.51 -9.48
C LEU A 271 -9.46 -19.02 -9.52
N SER A 272 -8.44 -19.86 -9.30
CA SER A 272 -8.61 -21.32 -9.24
C SER A 272 -9.21 -21.77 -7.90
N SER A 273 -9.52 -23.06 -7.75
CA SER A 273 -9.95 -23.64 -6.48
C SER A 273 -8.80 -24.01 -5.53
N ALA A 274 -7.55 -23.77 -5.92
CA ALA A 274 -6.38 -24.15 -5.12
C ALA A 274 -6.14 -23.23 -3.90
N PRO A 275 -6.18 -21.89 -4.01
CA PRO A 275 -6.05 -21.02 -2.84
C PRO A 275 -7.36 -20.86 -2.07
N VAL A 276 -7.25 -20.40 -0.83
CA VAL A 276 -8.43 -20.01 -0.04
C VAL A 276 -8.90 -18.63 -0.48
N HIS A 277 -10.21 -18.50 -0.74
CA HIS A 277 -10.85 -17.20 -0.89
C HIS A 277 -11.63 -16.84 0.36
N GLN A 278 -11.25 -15.77 1.03
CA GLN A 278 -11.88 -15.32 2.27
C GLN A 278 -12.61 -13.99 2.02
N PRO A 279 -13.87 -13.82 2.50
CA PRO A 279 -14.51 -12.51 2.49
C PRO A 279 -13.66 -11.47 3.22
N PHE A 280 -13.54 -10.27 2.64
CA PHE A 280 -12.71 -9.21 3.18
C PHE A 280 -13.23 -8.70 4.54
N ASP A 281 -12.40 -8.86 5.57
CA ASP A 281 -12.47 -8.13 6.84
C ASP A 281 -11.09 -7.47 7.08
N PRO A 282 -11.02 -6.15 7.29
CA PRO A 282 -9.74 -5.44 7.42
C PRO A 282 -8.91 -5.90 8.62
N ARG A 283 -9.54 -6.37 9.71
CA ARG A 283 -8.82 -6.87 10.89
C ARG A 283 -8.19 -8.23 10.58
N GLU A 284 -8.93 -9.12 9.93
CA GLU A 284 -8.41 -10.42 9.53
C GLU A 284 -7.29 -10.27 8.48
N ALA A 285 -7.45 -9.37 7.52
CA ALA A 285 -6.41 -9.03 6.54
C ALA A 285 -5.12 -8.57 7.23
N MET A 286 -5.22 -7.60 8.16
CA MET A 286 -4.08 -7.07 8.91
C MET A 286 -3.42 -8.07 9.86
N ARG A 287 -4.11 -9.15 10.22
CA ARG A 287 -3.58 -10.21 11.11
C ARG A 287 -3.02 -11.40 10.34
N THR A 288 -3.20 -11.45 9.02
CA THR A 288 -2.81 -12.60 8.19
C THR A 288 -1.34 -12.51 7.78
N PRO A 289 -0.47 -13.46 8.17
CA PRO A 289 0.89 -13.53 7.67
C PRO A 289 0.92 -13.81 6.17
N TYR A 290 1.91 -13.26 5.46
CA TYR A 290 2.15 -13.52 4.03
C TYR A 290 3.64 -13.71 3.77
N ARG A 291 3.97 -14.22 2.58
CA ARG A 291 5.32 -14.34 2.02
C ARG A 291 5.30 -13.80 0.60
N ILE A 292 6.37 -13.11 0.23
CA ILE A 292 6.52 -12.46 -1.08
C ILE A 292 7.00 -13.41 -2.18
N ASP A 293 7.61 -14.54 -1.80
CA ASP A 293 8.31 -15.47 -2.69
C ASP A 293 7.52 -16.74 -3.01
N ILE A 294 6.19 -16.72 -2.82
CA ILE A 294 5.28 -17.83 -3.09
C ILE A 294 3.98 -17.34 -3.73
N LEU A 295 3.28 -18.22 -4.44
CA LEU A 295 1.88 -17.98 -4.79
C LEU A 295 1.04 -17.89 -3.52
N GLN A 296 0.12 -16.92 -3.47
CA GLN A 296 -0.57 -16.62 -2.22
C GLN A 296 -1.54 -17.74 -1.82
N PRO A 297 -1.41 -18.36 -0.64
CA PRO A 297 -2.33 -19.43 -0.23
C PRO A 297 -3.73 -18.92 0.13
N LEU A 298 -3.90 -17.61 0.26
CA LEU A 298 -5.15 -16.96 0.62
C LEU A 298 -5.27 -15.61 -0.07
N TYR A 299 -6.45 -15.32 -0.61
CA TYR A 299 -6.83 -14.02 -1.14
C TYR A 299 -8.08 -13.50 -0.42
N PHE A 300 -8.10 -12.21 -0.12
CA PHE A 300 -9.29 -11.56 0.40
C PHE A 300 -10.16 -11.02 -0.75
N VAL A 301 -11.47 -11.19 -0.58
CA VAL A 301 -12.47 -10.88 -1.60
C VAL A 301 -13.36 -9.74 -1.11
N LEU A 302 -13.30 -8.61 -1.79
CA LEU A 302 -14.20 -7.49 -1.58
C LEU A 302 -15.61 -7.84 -2.11
N PRO A 303 -16.69 -7.39 -1.44
CA PRO A 303 -18.05 -7.55 -1.97
C PRO A 303 -18.32 -6.64 -3.19
N ASN A 304 -17.54 -5.57 -3.34
CA ASN A 304 -17.48 -4.64 -4.48
C ASN A 304 -16.27 -3.72 -4.27
N LEU A 305 -15.81 -3.03 -5.33
CA LEU A 305 -14.63 -2.18 -5.24
C LEU A 305 -14.83 -0.96 -4.30
N LYS A 306 -16.05 -0.42 -4.23
CA LYS A 306 -16.40 0.72 -3.34
C LYS A 306 -16.10 0.42 -1.87
N ARG A 307 -16.03 -0.85 -1.45
CA ARG A 307 -15.61 -1.22 -0.09
C ARG A 307 -14.28 -0.58 0.32
N LEU A 308 -13.34 -0.36 -0.60
CA LEU A 308 -12.07 0.34 -0.34
C LEU A 308 -12.30 1.81 0.04
N PHE A 309 -13.19 2.50 -0.69
CA PHE A 309 -13.56 3.87 -0.37
C PHE A 309 -14.22 3.95 1.01
N ASP A 310 -15.13 3.03 1.33
CA ASP A 310 -15.76 2.99 2.65
C ASP A 310 -14.73 2.78 3.76
N LEU A 311 -13.75 1.89 3.53
CA LEU A 311 -12.66 1.63 4.47
C LEU A 311 -11.78 2.86 4.70
N ALA A 312 -11.54 3.66 3.65
CA ALA A 312 -10.78 4.91 3.75
C ALA A 312 -11.44 5.93 4.70
N HIS A 313 -12.75 5.80 4.96
CA HIS A 313 -13.52 6.67 5.86
C HIS A 313 -13.78 6.03 7.24
N GLU A 314 -13.27 4.82 7.48
CA GLU A 314 -13.28 4.18 8.78
C GLU A 314 -12.04 4.52 9.60
N ASP A 315 -12.09 4.28 10.91
CA ASP A 315 -10.91 4.42 11.78
C ASP A 315 -9.97 3.21 11.64
N ILE A 316 -9.19 3.19 10.56
CA ILE A 316 -8.21 2.13 10.27
C ILE A 316 -7.20 1.99 11.42
N MET A 317 -6.82 3.08 12.10
CA MET A 317 -5.83 3.02 13.18
C MET A 317 -6.40 2.38 14.45
N ALA A 318 -7.70 2.55 14.74
CA ALA A 318 -8.38 1.75 15.76
C ALA A 318 -8.40 0.26 15.39
N LEU A 319 -8.61 -0.09 14.12
CA LEU A 319 -8.55 -1.47 13.64
C LEU A 319 -7.13 -2.06 13.77
N VAL A 320 -6.07 -1.28 13.49
CA VAL A 320 -4.68 -1.67 13.76
C VAL A 320 -4.47 -1.94 15.26
N GLY A 321 -5.02 -1.09 16.13
CA GLY A 321 -4.97 -1.28 17.57
C GLY A 321 -5.62 -2.61 18.02
N GLN A 322 -6.80 -2.92 17.49
CA GLN A 322 -7.50 -4.19 17.73
C GLN A 322 -6.70 -5.38 17.21
N GLY A 323 -6.17 -5.31 15.98
CA GLY A 323 -5.35 -6.37 15.39
C GLY A 323 -4.09 -6.65 16.21
N THR A 324 -3.48 -5.60 16.75
CA THR A 324 -2.30 -5.71 17.63
C THR A 324 -2.64 -6.44 18.93
N GLN A 325 -3.79 -6.15 19.55
CA GLN A 325 -4.23 -6.83 20.77
C GLN A 325 -4.56 -8.31 20.55
N LEU A 326 -5.15 -8.64 19.40
CA LEU A 326 -5.54 -10.00 19.05
C LEU A 326 -4.38 -10.87 18.54
N GLY A 327 -3.27 -10.24 18.10
CA GLY A 327 -2.11 -10.92 17.54
C GLY A 327 -2.34 -11.53 16.16
N LEU A 328 -1.27 -12.01 15.53
CA LEU A 328 -1.32 -12.58 14.18
C LEU A 328 -1.91 -13.99 14.17
N HIS A 329 -2.53 -14.35 13.04
CA HIS A 329 -2.90 -15.73 12.76
C HIS A 329 -1.66 -16.61 12.54
N ALA A 330 -1.87 -17.93 12.61
CA ALA A 330 -0.85 -18.88 12.16
C ALA A 330 -0.62 -18.74 10.63
N PRO A 331 0.63 -18.78 10.15
CA PRO A 331 0.90 -18.79 8.71
C PRO A 331 0.27 -19.99 8.01
N ARG A 332 -0.24 -19.77 6.79
CA ARG A 332 -0.78 -20.85 5.92
C ARG A 332 0.28 -21.45 4.98
N PHE A 333 1.55 -21.15 5.22
CA PHE A 333 2.68 -21.60 4.43
C PHE A 333 3.77 -22.15 5.35
N PRO A 334 4.60 -23.09 4.87
CA PRO A 334 5.73 -23.57 5.63
C PRO A 334 6.77 -22.45 5.83
N PRO A 335 7.60 -22.53 6.90
CA PRO A 335 8.76 -21.67 7.06
C PRO A 335 9.68 -21.74 5.83
N LYS A 336 10.46 -20.69 5.56
CA LYS A 336 11.47 -20.71 4.50
C LYS A 336 12.47 -21.84 4.78
N THR A 337 12.57 -22.79 3.85
CA THR A 337 13.63 -23.80 3.88
C THR A 337 14.97 -23.09 3.70
N LYS A 338 15.99 -23.46 4.47
CA LYS A 338 17.32 -22.80 4.42
C LYS A 338 18.11 -23.11 3.14
N ASP A 339 17.60 -23.99 2.31
CA ASP A 339 18.30 -24.49 1.13
C ASP A 339 17.77 -23.75 -0.10
N HIS A 340 18.54 -22.77 -0.56
CA HIS A 340 18.75 -22.28 -1.94
C HIS A 340 19.45 -20.91 -1.84
N ALA A 341 20.63 -20.91 -1.22
CA ALA A 341 21.68 -19.98 -1.56
C ALA A 341 22.73 -20.82 -2.29
N ALA A 342 22.57 -20.93 -3.61
CA ALA A 342 23.56 -21.48 -4.51
C ALA A 342 23.61 -20.56 -5.73
#